data_AF-A0A418YFL0-F1
#
_entry.id   AF-A0A418YFL0-F1
#
_cell.length_a   1.000
_cell.length_b   1.000
_cell.length_c   1.000
_cell.angle_alpha   90.00
_cell.angle_beta   90.00
_cell.angle_gamma   90.00
#
_symmetry.space_group_name_H-M   'P 1'
#
loop_
_entity.id
_entity.type
_entity.pdbx_description
1 polymer ?
#
loop_
_entity_poly.entity_id
_entity_poly.type
_entity_poly.pdbx_seq_one_letter_code
_entity_poly.pdbx_strand_id
1 'polypeptide(L)'
;MSKNKKPVVFLFFFIALLLLSASIMGENARSEQTAKDFFNAISEMEFNHAQSYLTEQQQTQQGDFNSLFALEASLQEFYQVPVFAMYQLHTSQRSFWLPYISQDTIRIDGYLAAVDQKAKVKTPFTLELIRYHGNWKISAIDLPDNIQQQFQHYQTKVAQSQYMDVNSQGLTLQDNQIPFNELSLIERKILQFNLNSALEKLANASN
;
A
#
# COMPACT_ATOMS: atom_id res chain seq x y z
N MET A 1 11.14 4.85 61.83
CA MET A 1 10.31 4.12 60.84
C MET A 1 10.69 4.58 59.43
N SER A 2 11.57 3.86 58.73
CA SER A 2 11.80 4.06 57.29
C SER A 2 12.05 2.68 56.68
N LYS A 3 10.98 1.88 56.58
CA LYS A 3 11.03 0.54 55.98
C LYS A 3 10.93 0.68 54.44
N ASN A 4 11.99 0.26 53.75
CA ASN A 4 11.98 -0.36 52.43
C ASN A 4 11.08 0.24 51.33
N LYS A 5 11.20 1.54 51.03
CA LYS A 5 10.63 2.12 49.80
C LYS A 5 11.45 1.80 48.54
N LYS A 6 12.73 1.46 48.68
CA LYS A 6 13.66 1.16 47.58
C LYS A 6 13.21 0.01 46.66
N PRO A 7 12.78 -1.17 47.16
CA PRO A 7 12.34 -2.27 46.28
C PRO A 7 11.04 -1.95 45.52
N VAL A 8 10.12 -1.18 46.13
CA VAL A 8 8.86 -0.78 45.49
C VAL A 8 9.11 0.22 44.36
N VAL A 9 9.98 1.20 44.58
CA VAL A 9 10.37 2.18 43.54
C VAL A 9 11.09 1.50 42.38
N PHE A 10 11.98 0.54 42.66
CA PHE A 10 12.66 -0.23 41.62
C PHE A 10 11.69 -1.08 40.80
N LEU A 11 10.76 -1.78 41.47
CA LEU A 11 9.73 -2.58 40.79
C LEU A 11 8.84 -1.71 39.91
N PHE A 12 8.42 -0.53 40.39
CA PHE A 12 7.64 0.41 39.60
C PHE A 12 8.40 0.87 38.35
N PHE A 13 9.68 1.23 38.51
CA PHE A 13 10.51 1.64 37.37
C PHE A 13 10.68 0.52 36.35
N PHE A 14 10.90 -0.72 36.81
CA PHE A 14 11.03 -1.88 35.94
C PHE A 14 9.74 -2.17 35.15
N ILE A 15 8.58 -2.10 35.82
CA ILE A 15 7.27 -2.27 35.16
C ILE A 15 7.04 -1.16 34.14
N ALA A 16 7.33 0.10 34.48
CA ALA A 16 7.19 1.23 33.56
C ALA A 16 8.07 1.03 32.31
N LEU A 17 9.31 0.56 32.47
CA LEU A 17 10.21 0.28 31.36
C LEU A 17 9.69 -0.84 30.44
N LEU A 18 9.11 -1.90 31.01
CA LEU A 18 8.50 -2.99 30.25
C LEU A 18 7.28 -2.49 29.45
N LEU A 19 6.42 -1.68 30.07
CA LEU A 19 5.25 -1.10 29.41
C LEU A 19 5.65 -0.17 28.26
N LEU A 20 6.67 0.66 28.46
CA LEU A 20 7.22 1.51 27.39
C LEU A 20 7.77 0.68 26.24
N SER A 21 8.56 -0.35 26.54
CA SER A 21 9.12 -1.26 25.52
C SER A 21 8.00 -1.95 24.72
N ALA A 22 6.97 -2.47 25.40
CA ALA A 22 5.82 -3.10 24.75
C ALA A 22 5.02 -2.11 23.88
N SER A 23 4.82 -0.88 24.36
CA SER A 23 4.14 0.17 23.60
C SER A 23 4.90 0.54 22.33
N ILE A 24 6.23 0.69 22.42
CA ILE A 24 7.10 1.00 21.28
C ILE A 24 7.04 -0.13 20.26
N MET A 25 7.13 -1.38 20.72
CA MET A 25 7.03 -2.55 19.84
C MET A 25 5.67 -2.61 19.14
N GLY A 26 4.58 -2.33 19.87
CA GLY A 26 3.23 -2.26 19.31
C GLY A 26 3.07 -1.17 18.25
N GLU A 27 3.61 0.02 18.48
CA GLU A 27 3.54 1.13 17.52
C GLU A 27 4.36 0.85 16.25
N ASN A 28 5.53 0.24 16.38
CA ASN A 28 6.31 -0.18 15.22
C ASN A 28 5.58 -1.28 14.45
N ALA A 29 4.99 -2.28 15.11
CA ALA A 29 4.20 -3.32 14.45
C ALA A 29 2.99 -2.73 13.70
N ARG A 30 2.32 -1.71 14.25
CA ARG A 30 1.22 -1.01 13.58
C ARG A 30 1.66 -0.35 12.27
N SER A 31 2.86 0.22 12.20
CA SER A 31 3.36 0.80 10.95
C SER A 31 3.54 -0.25 9.84
N GLU A 32 4.05 -1.45 10.17
CA GLU A 32 4.12 -2.55 9.20
C GLU A 32 2.74 -3.03 8.79
N GLN A 33 1.80 -3.10 9.74
CA GLN A 33 0.43 -3.49 9.44
C GLN A 33 -0.24 -2.49 8.50
N THR A 34 -0.06 -1.19 8.71
CA THR A 34 -0.54 -0.15 7.79
C THR A 34 -0.03 -0.35 6.36
N ALA A 35 1.25 -0.67 6.19
CA ALA A 35 1.80 -0.98 4.86
C ALA A 35 1.14 -2.24 4.25
N LYS A 36 0.98 -3.31 5.03
CA LYS A 36 0.34 -4.55 4.56
C LYS A 36 -1.12 -4.33 4.18
N ASP A 37 -1.88 -3.65 5.02
CA ASP A 37 -3.30 -3.37 4.78
C ASP A 37 -3.50 -2.51 3.53
N PHE A 38 -2.63 -1.52 3.29
CA PHE A 38 -2.64 -0.73 2.06
C PHE A 38 -2.50 -1.61 0.81
N PHE A 39 -1.52 -2.51 0.78
CA PHE A 39 -1.32 -3.41 -0.36
C PHE A 39 -2.41 -4.48 -0.48
N ASN A 40 -2.97 -4.96 0.63
CA ASN A 40 -4.12 -5.86 0.61
C ASN A 40 -5.33 -5.16 -0.03
N ALA A 41 -5.66 -3.93 0.39
CA ALA A 41 -6.76 -3.16 -0.17
C ALA A 41 -6.58 -2.91 -1.68
N ILE A 42 -5.36 -2.63 -2.14
CA ILE A 42 -5.05 -2.53 -3.58
C ILE A 42 -5.32 -3.87 -4.29
N SER A 43 -4.86 -4.99 -3.72
CA SER A 43 -5.03 -6.32 -4.32
C SER A 43 -6.51 -6.75 -4.44
N GLU A 44 -7.34 -6.27 -3.52
CA GLU A 44 -8.78 -6.51 -3.48
C GLU A 44 -9.57 -5.49 -4.33
N MET A 45 -8.87 -4.56 -4.99
CA MET A 45 -9.45 -3.45 -5.77
C MET A 45 -10.30 -2.49 -4.93
N GLU A 46 -10.08 -2.42 -3.62
CA GLU A 46 -10.71 -1.46 -2.70
C GLU A 46 -9.93 -0.13 -2.67
N PHE A 47 -9.84 0.57 -3.81
CA PHE A 47 -8.94 1.73 -3.92
C PHE A 47 -9.30 2.91 -3.01
N ASN A 48 -10.59 3.13 -2.73
CA ASN A 48 -11.02 4.10 -1.72
C ASN A 48 -10.47 3.76 -0.33
N HIS A 49 -10.47 2.47 0.02
CA HIS A 49 -9.90 2.00 1.29
C HIS A 49 -8.37 2.13 1.28
N ALA A 50 -7.71 1.78 0.18
CA ALA A 50 -6.27 1.96 -0.01
C ALA A 50 -5.84 3.43 0.16
N GLN A 51 -6.58 4.37 -0.46
CA GLN A 51 -6.34 5.82 -0.31
C GLN A 51 -6.37 6.26 1.16
N SER A 52 -7.22 5.64 1.98
CA SER A 52 -7.30 5.99 3.41
C SER A 52 -5.98 5.79 4.14
N TYR A 53 -5.08 4.92 3.68
CA TYR A 53 -3.77 4.70 4.29
C TYR A 53 -2.70 5.71 3.84
N LEU A 54 -2.99 6.52 2.83
CA LEU A 54 -2.09 7.56 2.33
C LEU A 54 -2.27 8.87 3.11
N THR A 55 -1.22 9.69 3.15
CA THR A 55 -1.33 11.10 3.57
C THR A 55 -2.10 11.91 2.51
N GLU A 56 -2.70 13.04 2.89
CA GLU A 56 -3.42 13.93 1.96
C GLU A 56 -2.55 14.37 0.77
N GLN A 57 -1.27 14.65 1.03
CA GLN A 57 -0.31 14.98 -0.02
C GLN A 57 -0.12 13.81 -0.98
N GLN A 58 0.11 12.60 -0.45
CA GLN A 58 0.32 11.41 -1.28
C GLN A 58 -0.95 11.00 -2.04
N GLN A 59 -2.13 11.21 -1.44
CA GLN A 59 -3.42 11.04 -2.11
C GLN A 59 -3.51 11.91 -3.37
N THR A 60 -3.09 13.18 -3.25
CA THR A 60 -3.13 14.15 -4.35
C THR A 60 -2.10 13.82 -5.44
N GLN A 61 -0.92 13.32 -5.07
CA GLN A 61 0.18 13.09 -6.01
C GLN A 61 0.07 11.75 -6.77
N GLN A 62 -0.28 10.67 -6.07
CA GLN A 62 -0.26 9.30 -6.62
C GLN A 62 -1.36 8.41 -6.04
N GLY A 63 -2.35 8.98 -5.35
CA GLY A 63 -3.43 8.21 -4.74
C GLY A 63 -4.61 7.93 -5.65
N ASP A 64 -4.65 8.48 -6.86
CA ASP A 64 -5.71 8.17 -7.81
C ASP A 64 -5.73 6.67 -8.16
N PHE A 65 -6.89 6.16 -8.58
CA PHE A 65 -7.07 4.72 -8.80
C PHE A 65 -6.16 4.18 -9.90
N ASN A 66 -5.86 4.97 -10.93
CA ASN A 66 -4.98 4.55 -12.02
C ASN A 66 -3.54 4.40 -11.52
N SER A 67 -3.08 5.33 -10.67
CA SER A 67 -1.78 5.27 -10.02
C SER A 67 -1.67 4.07 -9.07
N LEU A 68 -2.71 3.78 -8.27
CA LEU A 68 -2.73 2.60 -7.40
C LEU A 68 -2.72 1.29 -8.18
N PHE A 69 -3.48 1.21 -9.27
CA PHE A 69 -3.45 0.07 -10.18
C PHE A 69 -2.08 -0.10 -10.84
N ALA A 70 -1.49 0.99 -11.35
CA ALA A 70 -0.19 0.96 -12.00
C ALA A 70 0.92 0.52 -11.03
N LEU A 71 0.82 0.96 -9.77
CA LEU A 71 1.69 0.48 -8.69
C LEU A 71 1.55 -1.04 -8.52
N GLU A 72 0.34 -1.55 -8.35
CA GLU A 72 0.09 -2.98 -8.20
C GLU A 72 0.66 -3.79 -9.38
N ALA A 73 0.30 -3.41 -10.61
CA ALA A 73 0.69 -4.11 -11.82
C ALA A 73 2.21 -4.10 -12.02
N SER A 74 2.86 -2.97 -11.75
CA SER A 74 4.33 -2.86 -11.83
C SER A 74 5.02 -3.79 -10.83
N LEU A 75 4.55 -3.84 -9.58
CA LEU A 75 5.14 -4.69 -8.56
C LEU A 75 4.87 -6.17 -8.83
N GLN A 76 3.67 -6.52 -9.29
CA GLN A 76 3.36 -7.91 -9.65
C GLN A 76 4.24 -8.40 -10.79
N GLU A 77 4.43 -7.59 -11.84
CA GLU A 77 5.33 -7.93 -12.93
C GLU A 77 6.78 -8.06 -12.43
N PHE A 78 7.26 -7.07 -11.68
CA PHE A 78 8.62 -7.06 -11.15
C PHE A 78 8.95 -8.30 -10.31
N TYR A 79 8.06 -8.63 -9.36
CA TYR A 79 8.21 -9.77 -8.46
C TYR A 79 7.75 -11.10 -9.06
N GLN A 80 7.28 -11.08 -10.32
CA GLN A 80 6.76 -12.25 -11.04
C GLN A 80 5.60 -12.93 -10.30
N VAL A 81 4.76 -12.12 -9.67
CA VAL A 81 3.48 -12.53 -9.10
C VAL A 81 2.46 -12.64 -10.24
N PRO A 82 1.74 -13.76 -10.37
CA PRO A 82 0.72 -13.88 -11.40
C PRO A 82 -0.36 -12.79 -11.25
N VAL A 83 -0.80 -12.23 -12.39
CA VAL A 83 -1.70 -11.06 -12.50
C VAL A 83 -2.99 -11.14 -11.64
N PHE A 84 -3.54 -12.35 -11.47
CA PHE A 84 -4.76 -12.61 -10.69
C PHE A 84 -4.51 -13.42 -9.41
N ALA A 85 -3.24 -13.62 -9.02
CA ALA A 85 -2.93 -14.31 -7.78
C ALA A 85 -2.96 -13.32 -6.61
N MET A 86 -3.44 -13.81 -5.46
CA MET A 86 -3.20 -13.14 -4.19
C MET A 86 -1.71 -13.07 -3.90
N TYR A 87 -1.28 -12.01 -3.24
CA TYR A 87 0.10 -11.82 -2.82
C TYR A 87 0.18 -11.32 -1.38
N GLN A 88 1.37 -11.44 -0.81
CA GLN A 88 1.71 -10.90 0.50
C GLN A 88 2.84 -9.90 0.37
N LEU A 89 2.71 -8.80 1.10
CA LEU A 89 3.80 -7.87 1.32
C LEU A 89 4.70 -8.41 2.45
N HIS A 90 5.94 -8.70 2.10
CA HIS A 90 6.99 -8.96 3.07
C HIS A 90 7.70 -7.66 3.41
N THR A 91 7.76 -7.35 4.70
CA THR A 91 8.32 -6.10 5.21
C THR A 91 9.58 -6.34 6.03
N SER A 92 10.51 -5.39 5.96
CA SER A 92 11.63 -5.26 6.89
C SER A 92 11.78 -3.80 7.27
N GLN A 93 11.63 -3.47 8.55
CA GLN A 93 11.86 -2.11 9.03
C GLN A 93 13.33 -1.70 8.88
N ARG A 94 13.58 -0.55 8.24
CA ARG A 94 14.91 0.09 8.21
C ARG A 94 15.18 0.92 9.47
N SER A 95 14.12 1.44 10.08
CA SER A 95 14.18 2.32 11.23
C SER A 95 13.05 1.98 12.19
N PHE A 96 13.30 2.12 13.49
CA PHE A 96 12.28 2.02 14.52
C PHE A 96 11.92 3.40 15.02
N TRP A 97 10.63 3.63 15.24
CA TRP A 97 10.17 4.81 15.96
C TRP A 97 10.41 4.62 17.46
N LEU A 98 11.01 5.64 18.06
CA LEU A 98 11.25 5.77 19.49
C LEU A 98 10.63 7.09 19.96
N PRO A 99 9.68 7.04 20.92
CA PRO A 99 8.99 8.23 21.38
C PRO A 99 9.99 9.28 21.88
N TYR A 100 9.75 10.54 21.52
CA TYR A 100 10.56 11.72 21.89
C TYR A 100 11.99 11.78 21.34
N ILE A 101 12.46 10.75 20.63
CA ILE A 101 13.85 10.65 20.15
C ILE A 101 13.90 10.58 18.63
N SER A 102 13.04 9.77 18.01
CA SER A 102 12.98 9.69 16.55
C SER A 102 12.05 10.76 15.99
N GLN A 103 12.28 11.11 14.72
CA GLN A 103 11.25 11.77 13.93
C GLN A 103 10.02 10.87 13.86
N ASP A 104 8.84 11.46 13.64
CA ASP A 104 7.57 10.74 13.45
C ASP A 104 7.49 10.09 12.06
N THR A 105 8.60 9.46 11.64
CA THR A 105 8.83 8.86 10.34
C THR A 105 9.46 7.48 10.52
N ILE A 106 8.93 6.48 9.81
CA ILE A 106 9.46 5.12 9.73
C ILE A 106 9.67 4.78 8.26
N ARG A 107 10.81 4.17 7.94
CA ARG A 107 11.05 3.56 6.63
C ARG A 107 10.94 2.05 6.71
N ILE A 108 10.15 1.49 5.80
CA ILE A 108 9.90 0.05 5.68
C ILE A 108 10.32 -0.38 4.29
N ASP A 109 11.16 -1.40 4.21
CA ASP A 109 11.43 -2.07 2.95
C ASP A 109 10.38 -3.14 2.69
N GLY A 110 9.86 -3.16 1.47
CA GLY A 110 8.83 -4.09 1.02
C GLY A 110 9.30 -4.90 -0.18
N TYR A 111 8.87 -6.15 -0.27
CA TYR A 111 8.85 -6.91 -1.52
C TYR A 111 7.60 -7.80 -1.57
N LEU A 112 7.12 -8.11 -2.78
CA LEU A 112 5.94 -8.97 -2.94
C LEU A 112 6.33 -10.43 -3.16
N ALA A 113 5.46 -11.32 -2.68
CA ALA A 113 5.48 -12.75 -3.02
C ALA A 113 4.04 -13.22 -3.26
N ALA A 114 3.83 -14.12 -4.22
CA ALA A 114 2.54 -14.80 -4.33
C ALA A 114 2.28 -15.63 -3.06
N VAL A 115 1.01 -15.73 -2.64
CA VAL A 115 0.64 -16.58 -1.50
C VAL A 115 1.13 -18.02 -1.75
N ASP A 116 1.69 -18.64 -0.72
CA ASP A 116 2.29 -19.98 -0.75
C ASP A 116 3.53 -20.15 -1.63
N GLN A 117 4.12 -19.07 -2.14
CA GLN A 117 5.35 -19.11 -2.92
C GLN A 117 6.44 -18.23 -2.29
N LYS A 118 7.70 -18.66 -2.42
CA LYS A 118 8.83 -17.80 -2.06
C LYS A 118 8.97 -16.70 -3.12
N ALA A 119 9.25 -15.49 -2.68
CA ALA A 119 9.60 -14.40 -3.58
C ALA A 119 10.80 -14.79 -4.45
N LYS A 120 10.62 -14.68 -5.78
CA LYS A 120 11.67 -14.94 -6.76
C LYS A 120 12.68 -13.80 -6.84
N VAL A 121 12.19 -12.57 -6.63
CA VAL A 121 12.99 -11.35 -6.58
C VAL A 121 12.83 -10.75 -5.19
N LYS A 122 13.94 -10.34 -4.57
CA LYS A 122 13.95 -9.76 -3.21
C LYS A 122 14.46 -8.32 -3.16
N THR A 123 14.69 -7.71 -4.32
CA THR A 123 15.05 -6.28 -4.38
C THR A 123 13.91 -5.48 -3.76
N PRO A 124 14.13 -4.76 -2.66
CA PRO A 124 13.04 -4.08 -1.97
C PRO A 124 12.72 -2.75 -2.64
N PHE A 125 11.46 -2.35 -2.59
CA PHE A 125 11.07 -0.94 -2.64
C PHE A 125 10.96 -0.40 -1.21
N THR A 126 10.95 0.93 -1.05
CA THR A 126 10.90 1.54 0.28
C THR A 126 9.61 2.35 0.45
N LEU A 127 8.95 2.17 1.58
CA LEU A 127 7.80 2.95 2.02
C LEU A 127 8.27 3.89 3.13
N GLU A 128 7.91 5.17 3.02
CA GLU A 128 8.06 6.12 4.12
C GLU A 128 6.70 6.37 4.76
N LEU A 129 6.57 6.01 6.03
CA LEU A 129 5.36 6.21 6.82
C LEU A 129 5.60 7.34 7.81
N ILE A 130 4.61 8.22 7.95
CA ILE A 130 4.62 9.27 8.97
C ILE A 130 3.45 9.12 9.93
N ARG A 131 3.64 9.60 11.15
CA ARG A 131 2.55 9.69 12.13
C ARG A 131 1.68 10.91 11.80
N TYR A 132 0.44 10.67 11.40
CA TYR A 132 -0.54 11.69 11.06
C TYR A 132 -1.81 11.49 11.90
N HIS A 133 -2.15 12.48 12.74
CA HIS A 133 -3.28 12.43 13.68
C HIS A 133 -3.35 11.15 14.53
N GLY A 134 -2.18 10.69 15.03
CA GLY A 134 -2.08 9.53 15.90
C GLY A 134 -2.03 8.17 15.18
N ASN A 135 -2.19 8.14 13.85
CA ASN A 135 -2.12 6.93 13.02
C ASN A 135 -0.92 6.98 12.08
N TRP A 136 -0.43 5.80 11.65
CA TRP A 136 0.56 5.73 10.58
C TRP A 136 -0.11 5.92 9.23
N LYS A 137 0.52 6.71 8.36
CA LYS A 137 0.10 6.93 6.97
C LYS A 137 1.30 6.85 6.05
N ILE A 138 1.12 6.33 4.85
CA ILE A 138 2.15 6.30 3.82
C ILE A 138 2.28 7.71 3.23
N SER A 139 3.47 8.28 3.40
CA SER A 139 3.84 9.60 2.91
C SER A 139 4.57 9.56 1.58
N ALA A 140 5.32 8.48 1.32
CA ALA A 140 6.01 8.28 0.07
C ALA A 140 6.22 6.79 -0.22
N ILE A 141 6.30 6.46 -1.50
CA ILE A 141 6.64 5.14 -2.02
C ILE A 141 7.83 5.34 -2.97
N ASP A 142 8.99 4.89 -2.54
CA ASP A 142 10.23 4.97 -3.30
C ASP A 142 10.46 3.65 -4.05
N LEU A 143 10.36 3.74 -5.37
CA LEU A 143 10.50 2.61 -6.29
C LEU A 143 11.89 2.65 -6.92
N PRO A 144 12.66 1.55 -6.89
CA PRO A 144 13.90 1.46 -7.66
C PRO A 144 13.64 1.69 -9.15
N ASP A 145 14.63 2.21 -9.89
CA ASP A 145 14.51 2.65 -11.28
C ASP A 145 13.82 1.63 -12.21
N ASN A 146 14.11 0.34 -12.02
CA ASN A 146 13.52 -0.74 -12.81
C ASN A 146 12.01 -0.91 -12.57
N ILE A 147 11.53 -0.72 -11.35
CA ILE A 147 10.10 -0.73 -11.02
C ILE A 147 9.46 0.59 -11.48
N GLN A 148 10.16 1.71 -11.36
CA GLN A 148 9.65 3.02 -11.79
C GLN A 148 9.36 3.05 -13.30
N GLN A 149 10.19 2.42 -14.12
CA GLN A 149 9.94 2.25 -15.55
C GLN A 149 8.67 1.43 -15.83
N GLN A 150 8.47 0.33 -15.09
CA GLN A 150 7.26 -0.49 -15.20
C GLN A 150 6.02 0.27 -14.73
N PHE A 151 6.13 1.06 -13.67
CA PHE A 151 5.07 1.93 -13.17
C PHE A 151 4.61 2.94 -14.24
N GLN A 152 5.55 3.65 -14.87
CA GLN A 152 5.24 4.59 -15.96
C GLN A 152 4.61 3.91 -17.18
N HIS A 153 5.08 2.71 -17.52
CA HIS A 153 4.50 1.87 -18.57
C HIS A 153 3.04 1.52 -18.28
N TYR A 154 2.73 1.11 -17.04
CA TYR A 154 1.37 0.78 -16.65
C TYR A 154 0.44 1.99 -16.55
N GLN A 155 0.92 3.13 -16.06
CA GLN A 155 0.15 4.38 -16.11
C GLN A 155 -0.26 4.72 -17.54
N THR A 156 0.67 4.57 -18.49
CA THR A 156 0.41 4.82 -19.91
C THR A 156 -0.61 3.82 -20.47
N LYS A 157 -0.47 2.52 -20.16
CA LYS A 157 -1.40 1.49 -20.63
C LYS A 157 -2.83 1.69 -20.12
N VAL A 158 -3.01 2.07 -18.86
CA VAL A 158 -4.33 2.36 -18.29
C VAL A 158 -4.95 3.56 -18.99
N ALA A 159 -4.17 4.63 -19.19
CA ALA A 159 -4.64 5.83 -19.88
C ALA A 159 -4.99 5.57 -21.36
N GLN A 160 -4.35 4.59 -21.99
CA GLN A 160 -4.58 4.18 -23.39
C GLN A 160 -5.57 3.03 -23.53
N SER A 161 -6.40 2.76 -22.51
CA SER A 161 -7.33 1.63 -22.54
C SER A 161 -8.22 1.67 -23.79
N GLN A 162 -8.11 0.63 -24.61
CA GLN A 162 -8.69 0.59 -25.95
C GLN A 162 -10.22 0.49 -25.94
N TYR A 163 -10.78 -0.14 -24.91
CA TYR A 163 -12.21 -0.48 -24.87
C TYR A 163 -13.04 0.51 -24.07
N MET A 164 -12.43 1.14 -23.07
CA MET A 164 -13.17 1.92 -22.08
C MET A 164 -12.29 2.95 -21.39
N ASP A 165 -12.75 4.20 -21.41
CA ASP A 165 -12.15 5.31 -20.66
C ASP A 165 -13.12 5.80 -19.58
N VAL A 166 -12.60 5.97 -18.36
CA VAL A 166 -13.35 6.40 -17.19
C VAL A 166 -12.71 7.66 -16.62
N ASN A 167 -13.19 8.84 -17.03
CA ASN A 167 -12.67 10.12 -16.57
C ASN A 167 -13.63 10.80 -15.58
N SER A 168 -13.39 12.07 -15.26
CA SER A 168 -14.25 12.84 -14.33
C SER A 168 -15.58 13.28 -14.96
N GLN A 169 -15.69 13.26 -16.29
CA GLN A 169 -16.87 13.69 -17.04
C GLN A 169 -17.84 12.54 -17.30
N GLY A 170 -17.35 11.29 -17.30
CA GLY A 170 -18.18 10.11 -17.46
C GLY A 170 -17.43 8.87 -17.92
N LEU A 171 -18.19 7.95 -18.51
CA LEU A 171 -17.73 6.67 -19.05
C LEU A 171 -17.86 6.70 -20.58
N THR A 172 -16.77 6.43 -21.29
CA THR A 172 -16.79 6.23 -22.75
C THR A 172 -16.50 4.78 -23.08
N LEU A 173 -17.38 4.14 -23.84
CA LEU A 173 -17.20 2.79 -24.40
C LEU A 173 -16.89 2.92 -25.89
N GLN A 174 -15.73 2.42 -26.34
CA GLN A 174 -15.27 2.64 -27.73
C GLN A 174 -15.77 1.56 -28.71
N ASP A 175 -15.92 0.31 -28.25
CA ASP A 175 -16.36 -0.82 -29.08
C ASP A 175 -17.66 -1.46 -28.56
N ASN A 176 -18.51 -1.90 -29.49
CA ASN A 176 -19.75 -2.63 -29.16
C ASN A 176 -19.49 -4.08 -28.73
N GLN A 177 -18.29 -4.63 -28.96
CA GLN A 177 -17.94 -5.99 -28.61
C GLN A 177 -16.47 -6.09 -28.19
N ILE A 178 -16.22 -6.59 -26.97
CA ILE A 178 -14.88 -6.83 -26.44
C ILE A 178 -14.54 -8.32 -26.60
N PRO A 179 -13.51 -8.68 -27.39
CA PRO A 179 -13.17 -10.09 -27.63
C PRO A 179 -12.38 -10.67 -26.45
N PHE A 180 -13.04 -11.12 -25.39
CA PHE A 180 -12.40 -11.64 -24.17
C PHE A 180 -11.36 -12.76 -24.40
N ASN A 181 -11.53 -13.55 -25.48
CA ASN A 181 -10.62 -14.63 -25.82
C ASN A 181 -9.28 -14.15 -26.39
N GLU A 182 -9.23 -12.93 -26.91
CA GLU A 182 -8.04 -12.32 -27.53
C GLU A 182 -7.26 -11.45 -26.53
N LEU A 183 -7.88 -11.08 -25.41
CA LEU A 183 -7.24 -10.29 -24.37
C LEU A 183 -6.18 -11.10 -23.63
N SER A 184 -4.97 -10.54 -23.55
CA SER A 184 -3.93 -10.97 -22.62
C SER A 184 -4.39 -10.81 -21.17
N LEU A 185 -3.72 -11.50 -20.23
CA LEU A 185 -4.08 -11.43 -18.81
C LEU A 185 -4.07 -10.00 -18.27
N ILE A 186 -3.11 -9.19 -18.73
CA ILE A 186 -2.98 -7.81 -18.27
C ILE A 186 -4.05 -6.90 -18.85
N GLU A 187 -4.45 -7.09 -20.12
CA GLU A 187 -5.56 -6.36 -20.73
C GLU A 187 -6.89 -6.73 -20.05
N ARG A 188 -7.07 -8.00 -19.66
CA ARG A 188 -8.22 -8.41 -18.85
C ARG A 188 -8.23 -7.70 -17.49
N LYS A 189 -7.06 -7.59 -16.84
CA LYS A 189 -6.96 -6.90 -15.54
C LYS A 189 -7.23 -5.39 -15.68
N ILE A 190 -6.73 -4.73 -16.73
CA ILE A 190 -7.03 -3.32 -17.03
C ILE A 190 -8.53 -3.15 -17.29
N LEU A 191 -9.15 -4.04 -18.07
CA LEU A 191 -10.58 -3.98 -18.33
C LEU A 191 -11.39 -4.14 -17.04
N GLN A 192 -11.06 -5.12 -16.20
CA GLN A 192 -11.69 -5.32 -14.89
C GLN A 192 -11.54 -4.08 -14.00
N PHE A 193 -10.33 -3.51 -13.94
CA PHE A 193 -10.04 -2.28 -13.21
C PHE A 193 -10.90 -1.11 -13.69
N ASN A 194 -10.97 -0.88 -15.00
CA ASN A 194 -11.79 0.20 -15.55
C ASN A 194 -13.28 -0.03 -15.25
N LEU A 195 -13.78 -1.28 -15.32
CA LEU A 195 -15.18 -1.61 -15.03
C LEU A 195 -15.53 -1.32 -13.57
N ASN A 196 -14.68 -1.76 -12.64
CA ASN A 196 -14.86 -1.50 -11.22
C ASN A 196 -14.81 0.00 -10.91
N SER A 197 -13.86 0.71 -11.51
CA SER A 197 -13.74 2.17 -11.37
C SER A 197 -14.98 2.91 -11.88
N ALA A 198 -15.57 2.45 -12.99
CA ALA A 198 -16.81 3.02 -13.53
C ALA A 198 -18.01 2.76 -12.60
N LEU A 199 -18.15 1.53 -12.09
CA LEU A 199 -19.22 1.16 -11.15
C LEU A 199 -19.14 1.97 -9.86
N GLU A 200 -17.93 2.16 -9.34
CA GLU A 200 -17.71 2.92 -8.11
C GLU A 200 -18.01 4.41 -8.29
N LYS A 201 -17.60 5.01 -9.42
CA LYS A 201 -17.99 6.39 -9.75
C LYS A 201 -19.51 6.54 -9.90
N LEU A 202 -20.19 5.58 -10.53
CA LEU A 202 -21.64 5.58 -10.66
C LEU A 202 -22.36 5.49 -9.30
N ALA A 203 -21.88 4.60 -8.41
CA ALA A 203 -22.43 4.47 -7.06
C ALA A 203 -22.29 5.78 -6.25
N ASN A 204 -21.15 6.46 -6.40
CA ASN A 204 -20.86 7.70 -5.67
C ASN A 204 -21.44 8.96 -6.31
N ALA A 205 -21.81 8.95 -7.60
CA ALA A 205 -22.48 10.07 -8.28
C ALA A 205 -23.94 10.31 -7.85
N SER A 206 -24.47 9.43 -7.00
CA SER A 206 -25.86 9.47 -6.51
C SER A 206 -26.04 10.25 -5.20
N ASN A 207 -25.00 10.94 -4.72
CA ASN A 207 -25.01 11.83 -3.54
C ASN A 207 -24.71 13.27 -3.96
#